data_AF-A0A080LVW2-F1
#
_entry.id   AF-A0A080LVW2-F1
#
_cell.length_a   1.000
_cell.length_b   1.000
_cell.length_c   1.000
_cell.angle_alpha   90.00
_cell.angle_beta   90.00
_cell.angle_gamma   90.00
#
_symmetry.space_group_name_H-M   'P 1'
#
loop_
_entity.id
_entity.type
_entity.pdbx_description
1 polymer ?
#
loop_
_entity_poly.entity_id
_entity_poly.type
_entity_poly.pdbx_seq_one_letter_code
_entity_poly.pdbx_strand_id
1 'polypeptide(L)'
;MKLTKLTTLPAGSSIPIHDLDEDRLGELQTALTKLGYPLGDIDGLYGPKTRNAWAECVEDFKLGDPLTIDAGDVAKLQGILDQVTPIDAQHDFSTKEGTIAAIKSECANQGLGIKTQIAYVLATVDHETAHRFQPVSEAFWLKDPDTYLRTHLPSSRYYPYYGRGYVQLTWKNNYEKYAQLLGLDLVNHPQLASKPEVALFVLVHGFKTGTFSGRKLSDYVDIHKTDFVNARRCINGLDKAQAIAEMARSYLATL
;
A
#
# COMPACT_ATOMS: atom_id res chain seq x y z
N MET A 1 -1.29 -1.38 16.51
CA MET A 1 -0.20 -2.08 17.26
C MET A 1 0.11 -1.24 18.47
N LYS A 2 0.36 -1.84 19.65
CA LYS A 2 0.73 -1.06 20.83
C LYS A 2 2.26 -0.94 20.93
N LEU A 3 2.75 0.28 20.95
CA LEU A 3 4.15 0.62 21.19
C LEU A 3 4.45 0.46 22.68
N THR A 4 5.54 -0.23 23.00
CA THR A 4 5.95 -0.58 24.36
C THR A 4 7.43 -0.35 24.60
N LYS A 5 8.27 -0.48 23.56
CA LYS A 5 9.70 -0.23 23.62
C LYS A 5 9.99 1.26 23.47
N LEU A 6 9.39 1.90 22.48
CA LEU A 6 9.52 3.34 22.22
C LEU A 6 8.90 4.20 23.32
N THR A 7 7.92 3.70 24.07
CA THR A 7 7.34 4.42 25.22
C THR A 7 8.30 4.55 26.41
N THR A 8 9.43 3.84 26.39
CA THR A 8 10.47 3.91 27.43
C THR A 8 11.53 4.98 27.15
N LEU A 9 11.37 5.80 26.11
CA LEU A 9 12.26 6.92 25.84
C LEU A 9 12.29 7.89 27.04
N PRO A 10 13.45 8.44 27.43
CA PRO A 10 13.52 9.35 28.57
C PRO A 10 12.71 10.63 28.30
N ALA A 11 11.90 11.04 29.27
CA ALA A 11 11.06 12.22 29.13
C ALA A 11 11.89 13.49 28.83
N GLY A 12 11.42 14.32 27.90
CA GLY A 12 12.11 15.55 27.49
C GLY A 12 13.36 15.33 26.61
N SER A 13 13.63 14.09 26.17
CA SER A 13 14.74 13.78 25.28
C SER A 13 14.24 13.60 23.85
N SER A 14 14.94 14.22 22.90
CA SER A 14 14.80 13.93 21.47
C SER A 14 16.02 13.11 21.06
N ILE A 15 15.80 11.84 20.72
CA ILE A 15 16.89 10.89 20.44
C ILE A 15 17.08 10.78 18.93
N PRO A 16 18.32 10.89 18.40
CA PRO A 16 18.58 10.56 17.01
C PRO A 16 18.15 9.13 16.68
N ILE A 17 17.47 8.92 15.55
CA ILE A 17 16.94 7.58 15.20
C ILE A 17 18.04 6.52 15.12
N HIS A 18 19.26 6.91 14.74
CA HIS A 18 20.41 6.02 14.65
C HIS A 18 21.00 5.59 16.01
N ASP A 19 20.61 6.27 17.10
CA ASP A 19 21.05 5.96 18.47
C ASP A 19 20.04 5.07 19.22
N LEU A 20 18.91 4.74 18.61
CA LEU A 20 17.95 3.78 19.16
C LEU A 20 18.58 2.38 19.22
N ASP A 21 18.30 1.65 20.30
CA ASP A 21 18.68 0.24 20.42
C ASP A 21 17.89 -0.66 19.46
N GLU A 22 18.36 -1.90 19.29
CA GLU A 22 17.80 -2.89 18.36
C GLU A 22 16.30 -3.13 18.59
N ASP A 23 15.86 -3.24 19.85
CA ASP A 23 14.46 -3.45 20.23
C ASP A 23 13.58 -2.27 19.80
N ARG A 24 14.03 -1.04 20.05
CA ARG A 24 13.29 0.18 19.69
C ARG A 24 13.29 0.41 18.19
N LEU A 25 14.40 0.14 17.51
CA LEU A 25 14.46 0.20 16.05
C LEU A 25 13.54 -0.84 15.42
N GLY A 26 13.53 -2.08 15.92
CA GLY A 26 12.64 -3.13 15.43
C GLY A 26 11.17 -2.77 15.65
N GLU A 27 10.83 -2.16 16.79
CA GLU A 27 9.47 -1.68 17.06
C GLU A 27 9.07 -0.52 16.12
N LEU A 28 9.97 0.46 15.91
CA LEU A 28 9.76 1.56 14.97
C LEU A 28 9.58 1.05 13.54
N GLN A 29 10.43 0.10 13.12
CA GLN A 29 10.33 -0.55 11.81
C GLN A 29 8.99 -1.25 11.65
N THR A 30 8.57 -2.04 12.64
CA THR A 30 7.26 -2.72 12.63
C THR A 30 6.11 -1.72 12.51
N ALA A 31 6.15 -0.62 13.26
CA ALA A 31 5.15 0.45 13.20
C ALA A 31 5.08 1.07 11.80
N LEU A 32 6.22 1.46 11.25
CA LEU A 32 6.33 2.04 9.91
C LEU A 32 5.86 1.06 8.82
N THR A 33 6.19 -0.24 8.92
CA THR A 33 5.68 -1.27 8.00
C THR A 33 4.16 -1.36 8.07
N LYS A 34 3.56 -1.30 9.26
CA LYS A 34 2.09 -1.30 9.42
C LYS A 34 1.44 -0.04 8.83
N LEU A 35 2.15 1.07 8.78
CA LEU A 35 1.72 2.31 8.14
C LEU A 35 2.02 2.33 6.63
N GLY A 36 2.51 1.23 6.06
CA GLY A 36 2.75 1.09 4.62
C GLY A 36 4.08 1.66 4.13
N TYR A 37 5.04 1.96 5.02
CA TYR A 37 6.37 2.41 4.62
C TYR A 37 7.30 1.24 4.24
N PRO A 38 8.06 1.35 3.13
CA PRO A 38 8.83 0.25 2.57
C PRO A 38 10.20 0.10 3.27
N LEU A 39 10.24 -0.73 4.32
CA LEU A 39 11.45 -0.97 5.10
C LEU A 39 12.26 -2.20 4.65
N GLY A 40 11.60 -3.21 4.07
CA GLY A 40 12.21 -4.51 3.88
C GLY A 40 12.10 -5.36 5.15
N ASP A 41 13.23 -5.86 5.63
CA ASP A 41 13.29 -6.69 6.84
C ASP A 41 13.14 -5.84 8.12
N ILE A 42 12.50 -6.41 9.14
CA ILE A 42 12.49 -5.86 10.50
C ILE A 42 13.68 -6.47 11.23
N ASP A 43 14.81 -5.79 11.15
CA ASP A 43 16.12 -6.27 11.59
C ASP A 43 16.68 -5.52 12.81
N GLY A 44 15.99 -4.48 13.28
CA GLY A 44 16.46 -3.63 14.38
C GLY A 44 17.69 -2.79 14.01
N LEU A 45 18.04 -2.69 12.72
CA LEU A 45 19.20 -1.95 12.24
C LEU A 45 18.80 -0.59 11.66
N TYR A 46 19.60 0.42 11.97
CA TYR A 46 19.49 1.71 11.32
C TYR A 46 20.13 1.67 9.93
N GLY A 47 19.34 1.97 8.91
CA GLY A 47 19.81 2.03 7.53
C GLY A 47 19.04 3.05 6.70
N PRO A 48 19.44 3.25 5.42
CA PRO A 48 18.80 4.23 4.53
C PRO A 48 17.30 4.02 4.39
N LYS A 49 16.81 2.77 4.42
CA LYS A 49 15.38 2.46 4.37
C LYS A 49 14.65 2.93 5.63
N THR A 50 15.16 2.59 6.81
CA THR A 50 14.63 3.06 8.11
C THR A 50 14.57 4.58 8.17
N ARG A 51 15.67 5.25 7.82
CA ARG A 51 15.74 6.71 7.78
C ARG A 51 14.70 7.32 6.84
N ASN A 52 14.63 6.83 5.60
CA ASN A 52 13.72 7.40 4.61
C ASN A 52 12.25 7.15 4.98
N ALA A 53 11.92 5.95 5.46
CA ALA A 53 10.56 5.62 5.93
C ALA A 53 10.14 6.49 7.11
N TRP A 54 11.01 6.69 8.10
CA TRP A 54 10.73 7.59 9.21
C TRP A 54 10.53 9.02 8.75
N ALA A 55 11.43 9.54 7.90
CA ALA A 55 11.31 10.91 7.38
C ALA A 55 10.01 11.11 6.58
N GLU A 56 9.61 10.13 5.76
CA GLU A 56 8.33 10.15 5.05
C GLU A 56 7.14 10.13 6.05
N CYS A 57 7.22 9.31 7.11
CA CYS A 57 6.20 9.25 8.16
C CYS A 57 6.06 10.57 8.93
N VAL A 58 7.18 11.19 9.28
CA VAL A 58 7.21 12.50 9.93
C VAL A 58 6.53 13.55 9.07
N GLU A 59 6.81 13.56 7.77
CA GLU A 59 6.22 14.52 6.84
C GLU A 59 4.72 14.27 6.61
N ASP A 60 4.32 13.00 6.44
CA ASP A 60 2.94 12.60 6.16
C ASP A 60 2.01 12.91 7.34
N PHE A 61 2.48 12.69 8.57
CA PHE A 61 1.66 12.82 9.77
C PHE A 61 1.98 14.06 10.61
N LYS A 62 2.86 14.95 10.12
CA LYS A 62 3.29 16.17 10.81
C LYS A 62 3.77 15.87 12.24
N LEU A 63 4.66 14.88 12.33
CA LEU A 63 5.44 14.62 13.54
C LEU A 63 6.54 15.70 13.68
N GLY A 64 7.46 15.51 14.63
CA GLY A 64 8.57 16.41 14.91
C GLY A 64 9.66 16.41 13.84
N ASP A 65 10.89 16.09 14.23
CA ASP A 65 12.07 16.17 13.37
C ASP A 65 12.32 14.82 12.64
N PRO A 66 12.58 14.80 11.32
CA PRO A 66 12.84 13.56 10.56
C PRO A 66 14.14 12.84 10.93
N LEU A 67 15.01 13.42 11.78
CA LEU A 67 16.27 12.82 12.24
C LEU A 67 16.20 12.31 13.67
N THR A 68 15.18 12.69 14.43
CA THR A 68 15.03 12.31 15.84
C THR A 68 13.64 11.76 16.12
N ILE A 69 13.46 11.20 17.31
CA ILE A 69 12.16 10.81 17.86
C ILE A 69 12.10 11.21 19.33
N ASP A 70 10.98 11.77 19.73
CA ASP A 70 10.69 12.05 21.13
C ASP A 70 9.39 11.37 21.62
N ALA A 71 9.08 11.53 22.91
CA ALA A 71 7.88 10.94 23.49
C ALA A 71 6.57 11.49 22.90
N GLY A 72 6.56 12.73 22.40
CA GLY A 72 5.42 13.33 21.72
C GLY A 72 5.19 12.71 20.34
N ASP A 73 6.26 12.46 19.60
CA ASP A 73 6.22 11.71 18.33
C ASP A 73 5.71 10.29 18.54
N VAL A 74 6.20 9.59 19.57
CA VAL A 74 5.73 8.23 19.91
C VAL A 74 4.24 8.23 20.25
N ALA A 75 3.75 9.23 20.99
CA ALA A 75 2.34 9.33 21.34
C ALA A 75 1.45 9.57 20.10
N LYS A 76 1.89 10.46 19.19
CA LYS A 76 1.21 10.68 17.91
C LYS A 76 1.23 9.42 17.05
N LEU A 77 2.38 8.76 16.95
CA LEU A 77 2.55 7.51 16.21
C LEU A 77 1.62 6.41 16.74
N GLN A 78 1.49 6.27 18.06
CA GLN A 78 0.51 5.37 18.68
C GLN A 78 -0.92 5.72 18.26
N GLY A 79 -1.29 7.00 18.32
CA GLY A 79 -2.64 7.44 17.92
C GLY A 79 -2.96 7.16 16.45
N ILE A 80 -1.96 7.25 15.57
CA ILE A 80 -2.09 6.87 14.15
C ILE A 80 -2.26 5.35 14.04
N LEU A 81 -1.42 4.57 14.73
CA LEU A 81 -1.48 3.10 14.74
C LEU A 81 -2.78 2.55 15.35
N ASP A 82 -3.45 3.31 16.20
CA ASP A 82 -4.77 2.96 16.77
C ASP A 82 -5.90 3.19 15.77
N GLN A 83 -5.70 4.09 14.79
CA GLN A 83 -6.64 4.32 13.69
C GLN A 83 -6.42 3.35 12.52
N VAL A 84 -5.23 2.74 12.42
CA VAL A 84 -5.00 1.67 11.45
C VAL A 84 -5.88 0.49 11.81
N THR A 85 -6.99 0.36 11.08
CA THR A 85 -7.86 -0.80 11.16
C THR A 85 -7.03 -2.04 10.82
N PRO A 86 -7.11 -3.13 11.60
CA PRO A 86 -6.43 -4.36 11.22
C PRO A 86 -6.94 -4.84 9.85
N ILE A 87 -6.12 -5.60 9.11
CA ILE A 87 -6.45 -6.10 7.76
C ILE A 87 -7.74 -6.96 7.77
N ASP A 88 -8.16 -7.45 8.94
CA ASP A 88 -9.39 -8.19 9.18
C ASP A 88 -10.59 -7.33 9.62
N ALA A 89 -10.45 -6.00 9.62
CA ALA A 89 -11.57 -5.10 9.81
C ALA A 89 -12.64 -5.46 8.78
N GLN A 90 -13.83 -5.83 9.26
CA GLN A 90 -14.96 -6.26 8.43
C GLN A 90 -15.43 -5.11 7.54
N HIS A 91 -14.76 -4.93 6.41
CA HIS A 91 -15.28 -4.17 5.29
C HIS A 91 -16.31 -5.03 4.56
N ASP A 92 -17.41 -4.42 4.16
CA ASP A 92 -18.37 -5.09 3.28
C ASP A 92 -17.86 -5.06 1.84
N PHE A 93 -17.33 -6.18 1.34
CA PHE A 93 -16.95 -6.33 -0.06
C PHE A 93 -18.07 -6.91 -0.94
N SER A 94 -19.28 -7.12 -0.38
CA SER A 94 -20.42 -7.64 -1.16
C SER A 94 -21.06 -6.58 -2.05
N THR A 95 -20.82 -5.30 -1.76
CA THR A 95 -21.34 -4.15 -2.50
C THR A 95 -20.21 -3.31 -3.09
N LYS A 96 -20.48 -2.61 -4.20
CA LYS A 96 -19.52 -1.67 -4.81
C LYS A 96 -19.22 -0.51 -3.85
N GLU A 97 -20.24 -0.01 -3.18
CA GLU A 97 -20.16 1.08 -2.21
C GLU A 97 -19.31 0.68 -1.00
N GLY A 98 -19.49 -0.56 -0.51
CA GLY A 98 -18.67 -1.10 0.58
C GLY A 98 -17.20 -1.25 0.19
N THR A 99 -16.90 -1.75 -1.02
CA THR A 99 -15.52 -1.77 -1.54
C THR A 99 -14.94 -0.37 -1.69
N ILE A 100 -15.71 0.60 -2.20
CA ILE A 100 -15.27 2.01 -2.30
C ILE A 100 -14.94 2.56 -0.91
N ALA A 101 -15.76 2.29 0.11
CA ALA A 101 -15.51 2.71 1.48
C ALA A 101 -14.23 2.05 2.04
N ALA A 102 -14.01 0.77 1.75
CA ALA A 102 -12.80 0.05 2.13
C ALA A 102 -11.54 0.66 1.49
N ILE A 103 -11.58 1.00 0.20
CA ILE A 103 -10.47 1.68 -0.49
C ILE A 103 -10.15 3.04 0.14
N LYS A 104 -11.18 3.84 0.45
CA LYS A 104 -10.97 5.15 1.12
C LYS A 104 -10.32 4.96 2.49
N SER A 105 -10.81 4.00 3.27
CA SER A 105 -10.27 3.68 4.60
C SER A 105 -8.82 3.24 4.49
N GLU A 106 -8.50 2.33 3.58
CA GLU A 106 -7.14 1.81 3.44
C GLU A 106 -6.17 2.88 2.93
N CYS A 107 -6.60 3.73 1.99
CA CYS A 107 -5.81 4.90 1.59
C CYS A 107 -5.47 5.78 2.78
N ALA A 108 -6.43 6.07 3.66
CA ALA A 108 -6.15 6.84 4.88
C ALA A 108 -5.16 6.10 5.80
N ASN A 109 -5.38 4.80 6.03
CA ASN A 109 -4.55 3.96 6.90
C ASN A 109 -3.08 3.90 6.46
N GLN A 110 -2.82 3.92 5.16
CA GLN A 110 -1.45 3.85 4.60
C GLN A 110 -0.88 5.22 4.18
N GLY A 111 -1.50 6.33 4.64
CA GLY A 111 -0.97 7.67 4.39
C GLY A 111 -1.11 8.17 2.94
N LEU A 112 -2.18 7.77 2.25
CA LEU A 112 -2.67 8.32 0.98
C LEU A 112 -4.03 9.04 1.17
N GLY A 113 -4.14 9.86 2.21
CA GLY A 113 -5.40 10.47 2.65
C GLY A 113 -5.87 11.70 1.87
N ILE A 114 -5.08 12.23 0.93
CA ILE A 114 -5.47 13.42 0.15
C ILE A 114 -6.58 13.03 -0.83
N LYS A 115 -7.65 13.84 -0.92
CA LYS A 115 -8.79 13.56 -1.80
C LYS A 115 -8.38 13.27 -3.25
N THR A 116 -7.38 13.96 -3.77
CA THR A 116 -6.86 13.74 -5.12
C THR A 116 -6.18 12.37 -5.26
N GLN A 117 -5.44 11.91 -4.26
CA GLN A 117 -4.84 10.58 -4.25
C GLN A 117 -5.92 9.50 -4.19
N ILE A 118 -6.87 9.63 -3.25
CA ILE A 118 -8.01 8.71 -3.10
C ILE A 118 -8.80 8.61 -4.41
N ALA A 119 -9.11 9.74 -5.05
CA ALA A 119 -9.81 9.77 -6.33
C ALA A 119 -9.09 8.98 -7.42
N TYR A 120 -7.76 9.08 -7.47
CA TYR A 120 -6.95 8.36 -8.45
C TYR A 120 -6.91 6.85 -8.19
N VAL A 121 -6.81 6.45 -6.93
CA VAL A 121 -6.87 5.03 -6.54
C VAL A 121 -8.22 4.43 -6.93
N LEU A 122 -9.34 5.12 -6.63
CA LEU A 122 -10.69 4.68 -7.03
C LEU A 122 -10.83 4.55 -8.54
N ALA A 123 -10.37 5.54 -9.31
CA ALA A 123 -10.41 5.51 -10.77
C ALA A 123 -9.59 4.35 -11.36
N THR A 124 -8.46 4.01 -10.73
CA THR A 124 -7.65 2.86 -11.14
C THR A 124 -8.43 1.57 -10.91
N VAL A 125 -9.01 1.36 -9.73
CA VAL A 125 -9.83 0.17 -9.45
C VAL A 125 -11.02 0.06 -10.39
N ASP A 126 -11.69 1.18 -10.66
CA ASP A 126 -12.82 1.25 -11.58
C ASP A 126 -12.42 0.75 -12.98
N HIS A 127 -11.27 1.21 -13.48
CA HIS A 127 -10.74 0.78 -14.77
C HIS A 127 -10.30 -0.69 -14.79
N GLU A 128 -9.46 -1.10 -13.84
CA GLU A 128 -8.84 -2.43 -13.82
C GLU A 128 -9.84 -3.56 -13.56
N THR A 129 -10.95 -3.27 -12.88
CA THR A 129 -11.99 -4.26 -12.57
C THR A 129 -13.17 -4.25 -13.54
N ALA A 130 -13.08 -3.47 -14.62
CA ALA A 130 -14.18 -3.19 -15.54
C ALA A 130 -15.46 -2.76 -14.80
N HIS A 131 -15.32 -1.76 -13.95
CA HIS A 131 -16.35 -1.09 -13.15
C HIS A 131 -17.01 -1.89 -12.03
N ARG A 132 -16.57 -3.14 -11.80
CA ARG A 132 -17.17 -4.04 -10.80
C ARG A 132 -16.75 -3.76 -9.36
N PHE A 133 -15.58 -3.16 -9.13
CA PHE A 133 -14.99 -3.03 -7.78
C PHE A 133 -14.89 -4.38 -7.07
N GLN A 134 -14.47 -5.40 -7.80
CA GLN A 134 -14.18 -6.74 -7.29
C GLN A 134 -12.79 -7.16 -7.76
N PRO A 135 -11.99 -7.84 -6.92
CA PRO A 135 -10.73 -8.43 -7.35
C PRO A 135 -10.94 -9.33 -8.57
N VAL A 136 -10.20 -9.08 -9.64
CA VAL A 136 -10.28 -9.91 -10.86
C VAL A 136 -8.96 -10.63 -11.09
N SER A 137 -9.02 -11.79 -11.74
CA SER A 137 -7.84 -12.50 -12.22
C SER A 137 -7.64 -12.25 -13.71
N GLU A 138 -6.42 -12.37 -14.20
CA GLU A 138 -6.12 -12.29 -15.63
C GLU A 138 -7.04 -13.27 -16.39
N ALA A 139 -7.59 -12.81 -17.52
CA ALA A 139 -8.52 -13.58 -18.34
C ALA A 139 -9.80 -14.08 -17.63
N PHE A 140 -10.26 -13.44 -16.55
CA PHE A 140 -11.47 -13.83 -15.81
C PHE A 140 -12.77 -13.92 -16.65
N TRP A 141 -12.78 -13.35 -17.85
CA TRP A 141 -13.91 -13.45 -18.80
C TRP A 141 -13.97 -14.79 -19.55
N LEU A 142 -12.94 -15.64 -19.44
CA LEU A 142 -12.92 -16.98 -20.02
C LEU A 142 -13.62 -17.99 -19.11
N LYS A 143 -14.11 -19.09 -19.69
CA LYS A 143 -14.77 -20.18 -18.95
C LYS A 143 -13.81 -20.95 -18.03
N ASP A 144 -12.55 -21.10 -18.45
CA ASP A 144 -11.48 -21.71 -17.65
C ASP A 144 -10.19 -20.89 -17.80
N PRO A 145 -10.08 -19.76 -17.05
CA PRO A 145 -8.93 -18.88 -17.13
C PRO A 145 -7.63 -19.57 -16.69
N ASP A 146 -7.65 -20.40 -15.64
CA ASP A 146 -6.43 -21.05 -15.14
C ASP A 146 -5.84 -22.04 -16.16
N THR A 147 -6.67 -22.89 -16.77
CA THR A 147 -6.20 -23.78 -17.84
C THR A 147 -5.73 -22.99 -19.05
N TYR A 148 -6.45 -21.92 -19.43
CA TYR A 148 -6.03 -21.06 -20.53
C TYR A 148 -4.65 -20.45 -20.26
N LEU A 149 -4.46 -19.83 -19.10
CA LEU A 149 -3.20 -19.18 -18.71
C LEU A 149 -2.07 -20.20 -18.57
N ARG A 150 -2.31 -21.36 -17.95
CA ARG A 150 -1.32 -22.45 -17.87
C ARG A 150 -0.86 -22.93 -19.25
N THR A 151 -1.76 -22.94 -20.24
CA THR A 151 -1.49 -23.42 -21.59
C THR A 151 -0.87 -22.34 -22.49
N HIS A 152 -1.32 -21.09 -22.37
CA HIS A 152 -0.97 -19.98 -23.28
C HIS A 152 0.02 -18.99 -22.69
N LEU A 153 0.29 -19.03 -21.37
CA LEU A 153 1.44 -18.41 -20.71
C LEU A 153 2.44 -19.49 -20.23
N PRO A 154 2.93 -20.38 -21.11
CA PRO A 154 3.82 -21.46 -20.68
C PRO A 154 5.10 -20.89 -20.08
N SER A 155 5.40 -21.32 -18.84
CA SER A 155 6.64 -21.33 -18.04
C SER A 155 7.67 -20.17 -18.09
N SER A 156 7.58 -19.21 -18.99
CA SER A 156 8.63 -18.20 -19.25
C SER A 156 8.26 -16.77 -18.87
N ARG A 157 6.98 -16.45 -18.65
CA ARG A 157 6.60 -15.09 -18.21
C ARG A 157 6.35 -14.98 -16.72
N TYR A 158 5.37 -15.67 -16.13
CA TYR A 158 5.17 -15.56 -14.66
C TYR A 158 4.21 -16.58 -14.04
N TYR A 159 3.67 -17.59 -14.77
CA TYR A 159 2.78 -18.60 -14.15
C TYR A 159 3.48 -19.34 -12.99
N PRO A 160 2.83 -19.60 -11.83
CA PRO A 160 1.42 -19.36 -11.48
C PRO A 160 1.09 -17.92 -10.98
N TYR A 161 2.05 -17.01 -11.00
CA TYR A 161 1.97 -15.62 -10.53
C TYR A 161 1.45 -14.64 -11.61
N TYR A 162 0.36 -15.02 -12.28
CA TYR A 162 -0.39 -14.14 -13.20
C TYR A 162 -1.24 -13.11 -12.45
N GLY A 163 -1.80 -12.14 -13.18
CA GLY A 163 -2.49 -10.98 -12.61
C GLY A 163 -3.65 -11.36 -11.69
N ARG A 164 -3.64 -10.85 -10.45
CA ARG A 164 -4.73 -10.99 -9.46
C ARG A 164 -4.98 -9.68 -8.71
N GLY A 165 -6.16 -9.55 -8.11
CA GLY A 165 -6.50 -8.39 -7.28
C GLY A 165 -7.01 -7.19 -8.06
N TYR A 166 -7.09 -6.03 -7.38
CA TYR A 166 -7.58 -4.78 -7.97
C TYR A 166 -6.64 -4.14 -9.00
N VAL A 167 -5.38 -4.58 -9.05
CA VAL A 167 -4.31 -3.98 -9.89
C VAL A 167 -3.50 -5.02 -10.66
N GLN A 168 -4.00 -6.24 -10.79
CA GLN A 168 -3.33 -7.31 -11.54
C GLN A 168 -1.90 -7.59 -11.06
N LEU A 169 -1.72 -7.89 -9.76
CA LEU A 169 -0.43 -8.28 -9.19
C LEU A 169 0.15 -9.48 -9.93
N THR A 170 1.34 -9.31 -10.52
CA THR A 170 2.05 -10.29 -11.34
C THR A 170 3.47 -10.52 -10.83
N TRP A 171 4.11 -11.60 -11.28
CA TRP A 171 5.51 -11.99 -11.00
C TRP A 171 5.78 -12.55 -9.60
N LYS A 172 6.60 -13.61 -9.54
CA LYS A 172 6.94 -14.32 -8.29
C LYS A 172 7.49 -13.40 -7.20
N ASN A 173 8.42 -12.51 -7.57
CA ASN A 173 9.06 -11.58 -6.63
C ASN A 173 8.06 -10.65 -5.92
N ASN A 174 6.99 -10.23 -6.59
CA ASN A 174 5.94 -9.43 -5.97
C ASN A 174 5.10 -10.26 -5.00
N TYR A 175 4.80 -11.52 -5.34
CA TYR A 175 4.11 -12.43 -4.43
C TYR A 175 4.97 -12.77 -3.21
N GLU A 176 6.27 -13.01 -3.36
CA GLU A 176 7.22 -13.19 -2.26
C GLU A 176 7.28 -11.97 -1.34
N LYS A 177 7.34 -10.76 -1.92
CA LYS A 177 7.32 -9.51 -1.15
C LYS A 177 6.04 -9.37 -0.34
N TYR A 178 4.87 -9.53 -0.97
CA TYR A 178 3.59 -9.40 -0.26
C TYR A 178 3.33 -10.58 0.69
N ALA A 179 3.91 -11.75 0.45
CA ALA A 179 3.89 -12.85 1.41
C ALA A 179 4.58 -12.46 2.72
N GLN A 180 5.76 -11.85 2.63
CA GLN A 180 6.51 -11.36 3.79
C GLN A 180 5.76 -10.23 4.50
N LEU A 181 5.25 -9.24 3.76
CA LEU A 181 4.55 -8.09 4.34
C LEU A 181 3.26 -8.48 5.07
N LEU A 182 2.52 -9.46 4.55
CA LEU A 182 1.23 -9.87 5.08
C LEU A 182 1.29 -11.07 6.02
N GLY A 183 2.43 -11.76 6.11
CA GLY A 183 2.53 -13.03 6.83
C GLY A 183 1.65 -14.14 6.24
N LEU A 184 1.37 -14.08 4.93
CA LEU A 184 0.55 -15.04 4.20
C LEU A 184 1.39 -15.81 3.18
N ASP A 185 1.14 -17.09 3.01
CA ASP A 185 1.86 -17.89 2.01
C ASP A 185 1.32 -17.66 0.58
N LEU A 186 1.55 -16.47 0.03
CA LEU A 186 1.16 -16.13 -1.35
C LEU A 186 2.00 -16.87 -2.40
N VAL A 187 3.13 -17.45 -2.01
CA VAL A 187 4.07 -18.11 -2.94
C VAL A 187 3.55 -19.51 -3.31
N ASN A 188 3.11 -20.28 -2.31
CA ASN A 188 2.50 -21.60 -2.54
C ASN A 188 0.98 -21.50 -2.73
N HIS A 189 0.34 -20.40 -2.29
CA HIS A 189 -1.09 -20.15 -2.45
C HIS A 189 -1.37 -18.79 -3.13
N PRO A 190 -0.99 -18.61 -4.41
CA PRO A 190 -1.12 -17.32 -5.11
C PRO A 190 -2.58 -16.85 -5.28
N GLN A 191 -3.57 -17.74 -5.20
CA GLN A 191 -4.98 -17.37 -5.19
C GLN A 191 -5.38 -16.47 -4.01
N LEU A 192 -4.60 -16.46 -2.92
CA LEU A 192 -4.83 -15.56 -1.79
C LEU A 192 -4.73 -14.08 -2.20
N ALA A 193 -4.00 -13.73 -3.25
CA ALA A 193 -3.91 -12.36 -3.78
C ALA A 193 -5.24 -11.84 -4.36
N SER A 194 -6.21 -12.72 -4.61
CA SER A 194 -7.57 -12.36 -5.03
C SER A 194 -8.54 -12.16 -3.86
N LYS A 195 -8.14 -12.44 -2.62
CA LYS A 195 -8.97 -12.10 -1.46
C LYS A 195 -9.12 -10.57 -1.37
N PRO A 196 -10.34 -10.02 -1.19
CA PRO A 196 -10.55 -8.57 -1.20
C PRO A 196 -9.65 -7.79 -0.25
N GLU A 197 -9.41 -8.30 0.95
CA GLU A 197 -8.58 -7.69 1.99
C GLU A 197 -7.10 -7.65 1.57
N VAL A 198 -6.62 -8.74 0.99
CA VAL A 198 -5.25 -8.86 0.47
C VAL A 198 -5.06 -7.93 -0.75
N ALA A 199 -6.01 -7.96 -1.68
CA ALA A 199 -6.00 -7.12 -2.87
C ALA A 199 -6.07 -5.63 -2.53
N LEU A 200 -6.83 -5.26 -1.50
CA LEU A 200 -6.96 -3.90 -0.97
C LEU A 200 -5.62 -3.40 -0.42
N PHE A 201 -4.98 -4.18 0.45
CA PHE A 201 -3.67 -3.82 0.99
C PHE A 201 -2.64 -3.67 -0.14
N VAL A 202 -2.57 -4.64 -1.06
CA VAL A 202 -1.65 -4.64 -2.21
C VAL A 202 -1.83 -3.38 -3.06
N LEU A 203 -3.08 -3.02 -3.39
CA LEU A 203 -3.44 -1.83 -4.17
C LEU A 203 -2.84 -0.57 -3.55
N VAL A 204 -3.17 -0.29 -2.29
CA VAL A 204 -2.80 0.97 -1.64
C VAL A 204 -1.30 1.00 -1.34
N HIS A 205 -0.75 -0.10 -0.82
CA HIS A 205 0.67 -0.21 -0.51
C HIS A 205 1.52 -0.02 -1.77
N GLY A 206 1.11 -0.60 -2.90
CA GLY A 206 1.88 -0.45 -4.12
C GLY A 206 1.83 0.97 -4.69
N PHE A 207 0.72 1.70 -4.55
CA PHE A 207 0.68 3.13 -4.86
C PHE A 207 1.55 3.97 -3.93
N LYS A 208 1.53 3.68 -2.62
CA LYS A 208 2.32 4.40 -1.62
C LYS A 208 3.83 4.21 -1.84
N THR A 209 4.23 2.98 -2.10
CA THR A 209 5.66 2.59 -2.13
C THR A 209 6.24 2.54 -3.53
N GLY A 210 5.41 2.61 -4.57
CA GLY A 210 5.83 2.42 -5.95
C GLY A 210 6.25 0.98 -6.25
N THR A 211 5.77 0.00 -5.48
CA THR A 211 6.19 -1.41 -5.61
C THR A 211 5.97 -1.99 -7.01
N PHE A 212 4.97 -1.51 -7.76
CA PHE A 212 4.64 -2.07 -9.07
C PHE A 212 5.58 -1.63 -10.20
N SER A 213 6.02 -0.37 -10.21
CA SER A 213 6.78 0.21 -11.32
C SER A 213 8.02 1.03 -10.92
N GLY A 214 8.26 1.18 -9.61
CA GLY A 214 9.23 2.12 -9.04
C GLY A 214 8.74 3.57 -8.97
N ARG A 215 7.47 3.85 -9.31
CA ARG A 215 6.86 5.18 -9.22
C ARG A 215 5.77 5.21 -8.15
N LYS A 216 5.86 6.16 -7.23
CA LYS A 216 4.87 6.38 -6.18
C LYS A 216 3.75 7.27 -6.69
N LEU A 217 2.56 7.17 -6.09
CA LEU A 217 1.48 8.11 -6.39
C LEU A 217 1.87 9.55 -6.06
N SER A 218 2.63 9.75 -4.97
CA SER A 218 3.16 11.05 -4.56
C SER A 218 4.14 11.66 -5.57
N ASP A 219 4.71 10.89 -6.49
CA ASP A 219 5.54 11.44 -7.57
C ASP A 219 4.70 12.27 -8.56
N TYR A 220 3.36 12.13 -8.55
CA TYR A 220 2.43 12.75 -9.48
C TYR A 220 1.29 13.51 -8.81
N VAL A 221 0.84 13.04 -7.64
CA VAL A 221 -0.29 13.58 -6.90
C VAL A 221 0.09 13.74 -5.43
N ASP A 222 0.27 14.99 -5.01
CA ASP A 222 0.60 15.42 -3.66
C ASP A 222 -0.22 16.68 -3.28
N ILE A 223 0.15 17.35 -2.19
CA ILE A 223 -0.54 18.57 -1.71
C ILE A 223 -0.35 19.80 -2.62
N HIS A 224 0.64 19.79 -3.50
CA HIS A 224 1.02 20.90 -4.38
C HIS A 224 0.76 20.59 -5.87
N LYS A 225 0.68 19.30 -6.23
CA LYS A 225 0.56 18.84 -7.61
C LYS A 225 -0.53 17.79 -7.76
N THR A 226 -1.26 17.85 -8.88
CA THR A 226 -2.20 16.80 -9.27
C THR A 226 -2.06 16.50 -10.76
N ASP A 227 -1.30 15.45 -11.08
CA ASP A 227 -1.09 14.96 -12.44
C ASP A 227 -1.64 13.53 -12.60
N PHE A 228 -2.97 13.43 -12.74
CA PHE A 228 -3.64 12.13 -12.91
C PHE A 228 -3.24 11.41 -14.20
N VAL A 229 -2.80 12.12 -15.23
CA VAL A 229 -2.42 11.47 -16.50
C VAL A 229 -1.11 10.71 -16.29
N ASN A 230 -0.08 11.35 -15.74
CA ASN A 230 1.19 10.66 -15.50
C ASN A 230 1.15 9.71 -14.31
N ALA A 231 0.19 9.85 -13.39
CA ALA A 231 -0.02 8.89 -12.30
C ALA A 231 -0.26 7.45 -12.79
N ARG A 232 -0.64 7.24 -14.07
CA ARG A 232 -0.79 5.89 -14.66
C ARG A 232 0.50 5.08 -14.61
N ARG A 233 1.64 5.79 -14.58
CA ARG A 233 2.99 5.24 -14.43
C ARG A 233 3.21 4.47 -13.14
N CYS A 234 2.35 4.62 -12.14
CA CYS A 234 2.41 3.81 -10.93
C CYS A 234 2.06 2.34 -11.19
N ILE A 235 1.26 2.03 -12.21
CA ILE A 235 0.76 0.67 -12.50
C ILE A 235 1.27 0.16 -13.85
N ASN A 236 1.21 0.98 -14.89
CA ASN A 236 1.56 0.62 -16.27
C ASN A 236 2.22 1.81 -16.98
N GLY A 237 2.39 1.78 -18.30
CA GLY A 237 2.83 2.95 -19.10
C GLY A 237 1.81 4.08 -19.09
N LEU A 238 1.49 4.64 -20.26
CA LEU A 238 0.44 5.66 -20.40
C LEU A 238 -0.83 5.13 -21.08
N ASP A 239 -0.94 3.81 -21.25
CA ASP A 239 -2.16 3.24 -21.83
C ASP A 239 -3.38 3.59 -20.96
N LYS A 240 -4.43 4.07 -21.64
CA LYS A 240 -5.69 4.58 -21.07
C LYS A 240 -5.53 5.71 -20.03
N ALA A 241 -4.38 6.35 -19.93
CA ALA A 241 -4.09 7.36 -18.90
C ALA A 241 -5.12 8.51 -18.86
N GLN A 242 -5.54 9.01 -20.02
CA GLN A 242 -6.51 10.10 -20.13
C GLN A 242 -7.89 9.68 -19.61
N ALA A 243 -8.37 8.50 -20.00
CA ALA A 243 -9.66 7.98 -19.54
C ALA A 243 -9.67 7.77 -18.02
N ILE A 244 -8.57 7.24 -17.46
CA ILE A 244 -8.41 7.06 -16.00
C ILE A 244 -8.34 8.43 -15.30
N ALA A 245 -7.65 9.40 -15.89
CA ALA A 245 -7.57 10.75 -15.33
C ALA A 245 -8.94 11.47 -15.33
N GLU A 246 -9.77 11.23 -16.33
CA GLU A 246 -11.17 11.71 -16.37
C GLU A 246 -12.02 11.04 -15.30
N MET A 247 -11.93 9.71 -15.16
CA MET A 247 -12.58 8.99 -14.06
C MET A 247 -12.15 9.54 -12.68
N ALA A 248 -10.85 9.79 -12.49
CA ALA A 248 -10.33 10.37 -11.26
C ALA A 248 -10.91 11.76 -10.97
N ARG A 249 -11.08 12.61 -12.00
CA ARG A 249 -11.76 13.90 -11.86
C ARG A 249 -13.24 13.73 -11.45
N SER A 250 -13.94 12.76 -12.02
CA SER A 250 -15.32 12.44 -11.63
C SER A 250 -15.43 11.99 -10.18
N TYR A 251 -14.54 11.09 -9.72
CA TYR A 251 -14.49 10.69 -8.31
C TYR A 251 -14.18 11.87 -7.39
N LEU A 252 -13.19 12.69 -7.76
CA LEU A 252 -12.79 13.86 -6.96
C LEU A 252 -13.95 14.83 -6.74
N ALA A 253 -14.82 15.04 -7.73
CA ALA A 253 -16.00 15.89 -7.61
C ALA A 253 -17.03 15.39 -6.59
N THR A 254 -16.95 14.13 -6.16
CA THR A 254 -17.90 13.47 -5.25
C THR A 254 -17.31 13.11 -3.87
N LEU A 255 -16.02 13.38 -3.64
CA LEU A 255 -15.30 13.15 -2.38
C LEU A 255 -15.32 14.37 -1.47
#